data_AF-A0A2G5ZCZ7-F1
#
_entry.id   AF-A0A2G5ZCZ7-F1
#
_cell.length_a   1.000
_cell.length_b   1.000
_cell.length_c   1.000
_cell.angle_alpha   90.00
_cell.angle_beta   90.00
_cell.angle_gamma   90.00
#
_symmetry.space_group_name_H-M   'P 1'
#
loop_
_entity.id
_entity.type
_entity.pdbx_description
1 polymer ?
#
loop_
_entity_poly.entity_id
_entity_poly.type
_entity_poly.pdbx_seq_one_letter_code
_entity_poly.pdbx_strand_id
1 'polypeptide(L)'
;MDMNNTIKALHILGNEDGVLKLNTEKFFTWHIPKKLREEPIQKGDIVLVRTKLGLKSVLVMDVYREEFEETQKRYKRVIKIFERAPQK
;
A
#
# COMPACT_ATOMS: atom_id res chain seq x y z
N MET A 1 3.88 -13.80 16.56
CA MET A 1 4.65 -12.79 15.82
C MET A 1 3.66 -11.84 15.19
N ASP A 2 3.72 -10.56 15.54
CA ASP A 2 2.71 -9.60 15.14
C ASP A 2 2.91 -9.18 13.68
N MET A 3 2.00 -9.61 12.80
CA MET A 3 2.06 -9.27 11.38
C MET A 3 1.72 -7.79 11.17
N ASN A 4 2.49 -7.13 10.30
CA ASN A 4 2.20 -5.77 9.84
C ASN A 4 0.80 -5.71 9.22
N ASN A 5 0.10 -4.63 9.52
CA ASN A 5 -1.32 -4.47 9.18
C ASN A 5 -1.60 -3.19 8.40
N THR A 6 -0.57 -2.40 8.10
CA THR A 6 -0.71 -1.06 7.53
C THR A 6 0.42 -0.78 6.54
N ILE A 7 0.09 -0.09 5.45
CA ILE A 7 1.07 0.41 4.48
C ILE A 7 1.03 1.93 4.42
N LYS A 8 2.19 2.53 4.13
CA LYS A 8 2.33 3.91 3.67
C LYS A 8 2.80 3.89 2.23
N ALA A 9 2.11 4.61 1.36
CA ALA A 9 2.30 4.51 -0.08
C ALA A 9 2.13 5.85 -0.80
N LEU A 10 2.64 5.92 -2.03
CA LEU A 10 2.44 7.05 -2.95
C LEU A 10 1.55 6.63 -4.10
N HIS A 11 0.67 7.53 -4.56
CA HIS A 11 -0.15 7.27 -5.73
C HIS A 11 0.68 7.24 -7.01
N ILE A 12 0.44 6.24 -7.85
CA ILE A 12 0.95 6.23 -9.22
C ILE A 12 -0.02 7.06 -10.07
N LEU A 13 0.50 8.13 -10.67
CA LEU A 13 -0.23 9.06 -11.53
C LEU A 13 -0.29 8.58 -12.98
N GLY A 14 0.75 7.88 -13.43
CA GLY A 14 0.87 7.35 -14.78
C GLY A 14 2.08 6.43 -14.92
N ASN A 15 2.14 5.75 -16.05
CA ASN A 15 3.28 4.98 -16.51
C ASN A 15 3.49 5.36 -17.97
N GLU A 16 4.60 6.04 -18.25
CA GLU A 16 4.99 6.47 -19.59
C GLU A 16 6.34 5.79 -19.89
N ASP A 17 6.39 4.97 -20.94
CA ASP A 17 7.59 4.25 -21.39
C ASP A 17 8.32 3.45 -20.29
N GLY A 18 7.55 2.86 -19.36
CA GLY A 18 8.09 2.09 -18.24
C GLY A 18 8.56 2.94 -17.06
N VAL A 19 8.45 4.26 -17.15
CA VAL A 19 8.75 5.19 -16.06
C VAL A 19 7.47 5.49 -15.28
N LEU A 20 7.45 5.10 -14.02
CA LEU A 20 6.34 5.39 -13.11
C LEU A 20 6.38 6.86 -12.67
N LYS A 21 5.31 7.59 -12.96
CA LYS A 21 5.09 8.94 -12.42
C LYS A 21 4.37 8.81 -11.08
N LEU A 22 5.02 9.23 -10.00
CA LEU A 22 4.48 9.17 -8.64
C LEU A 22 3.99 10.56 -8.19
N ASN A 23 2.91 10.59 -7.42
CA ASN A 23 2.57 11.76 -6.62
C ASN A 23 3.41 11.74 -5.35
N THR A 24 4.50 12.50 -5.32
CA THR A 24 5.43 12.59 -4.18
C THR A 24 5.04 13.67 -3.17
N GLU A 25 3.97 14.45 -3.41
CA GLU A 25 3.55 15.54 -2.52
C GLU A 25 3.04 15.03 -1.18
N LYS A 26 2.44 13.83 -1.17
CA LYS A 26 1.80 13.27 0.01
C LYS A 26 1.84 11.77 0.05
N PHE A 27 2.18 11.25 1.24
CA PHE A 27 1.98 9.85 1.58
C PHE A 27 0.56 9.59 2.07
N PHE A 28 0.05 8.43 1.70
CA PHE A 28 -1.27 7.97 2.11
C PHE A 28 -1.17 6.59 2.74
N THR A 29 -2.14 6.26 3.58
CA THR A 29 -2.12 5.08 4.44
C THR A 29 -3.33 4.19 4.17
N TRP A 30 -3.09 2.87 4.13
CA TRP A 30 -4.13 1.85 3.99
C TRP A 30 -3.89 0.67 4.91
N HIS A 31 -4.95 0.01 5.34
CA HIS A 31 -4.84 -1.24 6.08
C HIS A 31 -4.72 -2.45 5.16
N ILE A 32 -3.90 -3.40 5.59
CA ILE A 32 -3.72 -4.72 4.99
C ILE A 32 -4.80 -5.66 5.58
N PRO A 33 -5.73 -6.16 4.76
CA PRO A 33 -6.71 -7.14 5.21
C PRO A 33 -6.03 -8.45 5.60
N LYS A 34 -6.60 -9.19 6.56
CA LYS A 34 -6.02 -10.44 7.10
C LYS A 34 -5.57 -11.42 6.00
N LYS A 35 -6.39 -11.60 4.96
CA LYS A 35 -6.10 -12.47 3.80
C LYS A 35 -4.82 -12.12 3.02
N LEU A 36 -4.36 -10.87 3.06
CA LEU A 36 -3.13 -10.43 2.40
C LEU A 36 -1.92 -10.42 3.34
N ARG A 37 -2.09 -10.87 4.60
CA ARG A 37 -0.99 -11.01 5.55
C ARG A 37 -0.26 -12.34 5.37
N GLU A 38 -0.95 -13.35 4.84
CA GLU A 38 -0.37 -14.65 4.47
C GLU A 38 0.70 -14.53 3.39
N GLU A 39 0.56 -13.55 2.50
CA GLU A 39 1.55 -13.20 1.46
C GLU A 39 2.03 -11.76 1.68
N PRO A 40 2.96 -11.52 2.64
CA PRO A 40 3.24 -10.19 3.16
C PRO A 40 3.57 -9.18 2.08
N ILE A 41 2.88 -8.04 2.10
CA ILE A 41 3.22 -6.87 1.27
C ILE A 41 4.55 -6.31 1.77
N GLN A 42 5.42 -5.93 0.84
CA GLN A 42 6.74 -5.40 1.13
C GLN A 42 6.92 -4.00 0.51
N LYS A 43 7.95 -3.28 0.98
CA LYS A 43 8.38 -2.03 0.37
C LYS A 43 8.80 -2.29 -1.08
N GLY A 44 8.36 -1.42 -1.99
CA GLY A 44 8.60 -1.54 -3.42
C GLY A 44 7.50 -2.28 -4.18
N ASP A 45 6.60 -3.00 -3.49
CA ASP A 45 5.43 -3.60 -4.15
C ASP A 45 4.52 -2.51 -4.72
N ILE A 46 3.87 -2.82 -5.84
CA ILE A 46 2.74 -2.05 -6.34
C ILE A 46 1.47 -2.78 -5.95
N VAL A 47 0.57 -2.08 -5.26
CA VAL A 47 -0.68 -2.67 -4.77
C VAL A 47 -1.89 -1.87 -5.25
N LEU A 48 -3.01 -2.57 -5.43
CA LEU A 48 -4.28 -1.95 -5.76
C LEU A 48 -5.04 -1.60 -4.48
N VAL A 49 -5.47 -0.35 -4.33
CA VAL A 49 -6.15 0.14 -3.12
C VAL A 49 -7.51 0.74 -3.42
N ARG A 50 -8.39 0.75 -2.42
CA ARG A 50 -9.63 1.54 -2.45
C ARG A 50 -9.34 2.99 -2.08
N THR A 51 -9.79 3.93 -2.91
CA THR A 51 -9.80 5.37 -2.61
C THR A 51 -11.24 5.91 -2.53
N LYS A 52 -11.43 7.22 -2.38
CA LYS A 52 -12.76 7.84 -2.55
C LYS A 52 -13.18 7.90 -4.03
N LEU A 53 -12.21 7.99 -4.94
CA LEU A 53 -12.40 8.14 -6.38
C LEU A 53 -12.31 6.80 -7.13
N GLY A 54 -12.58 5.68 -6.44
CA GLY A 54 -12.46 4.33 -6.99
C GLY A 54 -11.10 3.68 -6.71
N LEU A 55 -10.70 2.75 -7.59
CA LEU A 55 -9.50 1.94 -7.42
C LEU A 55 -8.29 2.67 -8.00
N LYS A 56 -7.16 2.61 -7.29
CA LYS A 56 -5.89 3.20 -7.73
C LYS A 56 -4.72 2.28 -7.38
N SER A 57 -3.68 2.32 -8.19
CA SER A 57 -2.41 1.68 -7.90
C SER A 57 -1.53 2.62 -7.07
N VAL A 58 -0.81 2.06 -6.11
CA VAL A 58 0.12 2.81 -5.25
C VAL A 58 1.42 2.04 -5.12
N LEU A 59 2.53 2.78 -5.03
CA LEU A 59 3.84 2.23 -4.70
C LEU A 59 3.99 2.19 -3.17
N VAL A 60 4.23 1.01 -2.62
CA VAL A 60 4.42 0.81 -1.18
C VAL A 60 5.79 1.35 -0.78
N MET A 61 5.79 2.31 0.13
CA MET A 61 7.00 2.99 0.61
C MET A 61 7.42 2.49 1.98
N ASP A 62 6.47 2.03 2.79
CA ASP A 62 6.70 1.43 4.09
C ASP A 62 5.56 0.49 4.50
N VAL A 63 5.88 -0.49 5.35
CA VAL A 63 4.95 -1.51 5.86
C VAL A 63 5.19 -1.70 7.35
N TYR A 64 4.18 -1.43 8.15
CA TYR A 64 4.30 -1.41 9.61
C TYR A 64 3.02 -1.88 10.28
N ARG A 65 3.10 -2.03 11.60
CA ARG A 65 1.97 -2.33 12.46
C ARG A 65 1.46 -1.08 13.14
N GLU A 66 0.16 -0.88 13.09
CA GLU A 66 -0.54 0.20 13.79
C GLU A 66 -1.71 -0.42 14.55
N GLU A 67 -1.76 -0.21 15.87
CA GLU A 67 -2.87 -0.68 16.70
C GLU A 67 -4.01 0.35 16.69
N PHE A 68 -5.24 -0.15 16.60
CA PHE A 68 -6.42 0.71 16.57
C PHE A 68 -6.65 1.35 17.94
N GLU A 69 -6.37 0.63 19.01
CA GLU A 69 -6.50 1.07 20.39
C GLU A 69 -5.60 2.30 20.68
N GLU A 70 -4.43 2.36 20.04
CA GLU A 70 -3.46 3.44 20.22
C GLU A 70 -3.79 4.66 19.35
N THR A 71 -4.18 4.44 18.10
CA THR A 71 -4.27 5.52 17.10
C THR A 71 -5.69 5.97 16.80
N GLN A 72 -6.68 5.10 17.05
CA GLN A 72 -8.09 5.25 16.65
C GLN A 72 -8.30 5.55 15.15
N LYS A 73 -7.29 5.26 14.31
CA LYS A 73 -7.36 5.58 12.88
C LYS A 73 -8.06 4.48 12.11
N ARG A 74 -8.89 4.89 11.15
CA ARG A 74 -9.55 3.98 10.21
C ARG A 74 -9.13 4.30 8.80
N TYR A 75 -8.41 3.37 8.17
CA TYR A 75 -8.04 3.51 6.77
C TYR A 75 -8.87 2.65 5.84
N LYS A 76 -8.91 3.06 4.57
CA LYS A 76 -9.36 2.18 3.49
C LYS A 76 -8.39 1.00 3.36
N ARG A 77 -8.79 -0.03 2.60
CA ARG A 77 -8.05 -1.30 2.52
C ARG A 77 -7.28 -1.45 1.21
N VAL A 78 -6.18 -2.20 1.29
CA VAL A 78 -5.55 -2.84 0.13
C VAL A 78 -6.48 -3.94 -0.41
N ILE A 79 -6.54 -4.08 -1.73
CA ILE A 79 -7.37 -5.09 -2.41
C ILE A 79 -6.54 -6.33 -2.76
N LYS A 80 -5.40 -6.11 -3.42
CA LYS A 80 -4.47 -7.14 -3.88
C LYS A 80 -3.09 -6.54 -4.15
N ILE A 81 -2.07 -7.38 -4.15
CA ILE A 81 -0.79 -7.05 -4.79
C ILE A 81 -1.01 -7.04 -6.31
N PHE A 82 -0.49 -6.01 -6.98
CA PHE A 82 -0.53 -5.90 -8.44
C PHE A 82 0.81 -6.31 -9.05
N GLU A 83 1.91 -5.86 -8.46
CA GLU A 83 3.27 -6.21 -8.86
C GLU A 83 4.15 -6.34 -7.62
N ARG A 84 5.04 -7.32 -7.62
CA ARG A 84 6.01 -7.53 -6.54
C ARG A 84 7.29 -6.76 -6.81
N ALA A 85 7.90 -6.24 -5.76
CA ALA A 85 9.24 -5.71 -5.84
C ALA A 85 10.19 -6.77 -6.43
N PRO A 86 11.13 -6.39 -7.30
CA PRO A 86 12.11 -7.32 -7.84
C PRO A 86 12.92 -7.94 -6.69
N GLN A 87 13.06 -9.25 -6.71
CA GLN A 87 13.91 -9.96 -5.76
C GLN A 87 15.36 -9.82 -6.23
N LYS A 88 16.26 -9.52 -5.30
CA LYS A 88 17.71 -9.56 -5.54
C LYS A 88 18.23 -10.98 -5.45
#